data_AF-A0A0B3AQV6-F1
#
_entry.id   AF-A0A0B3AQV6-F1
#
_cell.length_a   1.000
_cell.length_b   1.000
_cell.length_c   1.000
_cell.angle_alpha   90.00
_cell.angle_beta   90.00
_cell.angle_gamma   90.00
#
_symmetry.space_group_name_H-M   'P 1'
#
loop_
_entity.id
_entity.type
_entity.pdbx_description
1 polymer ?
#
loop_
_entity_poly.entity_id
_entity_poly.type
_entity_poly.pdbx_seq_one_letter_code
_entity_poly.pdbx_strand_id
1 'polypeptide(L)' 'MARRRKGPEKAMEDVQREEMQRKCPECGSTEIEHDHGEYYCGKCGMVLE' A
#
# COMPACT_ATOMS: atom_id res chain seq x y z
N MET A 1 15.96 29.46 31.66
CA MET A 1 16.21 28.04 31.34
C MET A 1 15.05 27.21 31.89
N ALA A 2 14.25 26.53 31.04
CA ALA A 2 13.49 25.29 31.34
C ALA A 2 12.41 25.00 30.26
N ARG A 3 12.87 24.49 29.11
CA ARG A 3 12.34 23.36 28.32
C ARG A 3 10.84 23.06 28.40
N ARG A 4 10.04 23.68 27.51
CA ARG A 4 8.72 23.16 27.12
C ARG A 4 8.93 21.84 26.37
N ARG A 5 8.61 20.71 27.00
CA ARG A 5 8.67 19.37 26.41
C ARG A 5 7.58 19.25 25.34
N LYS A 6 7.93 19.49 24.08
CA LYS A 6 7.10 19.12 22.92
C LYS A 6 7.43 17.66 22.60
N GLY A 7 6.48 16.76 22.82
CA GLY A 7 6.65 15.32 22.60
C GLY A 7 6.88 14.97 21.12
N PRO A 8 7.56 13.85 20.81
CA PRO A 8 7.75 13.36 19.44
C PRO A 8 6.56 12.47 19.05
N GLU A 9 5.41 13.06 18.74
CA GLU A 9 4.16 12.31 18.53
C GLU A 9 3.75 12.16 17.05
N LYS A 10 4.69 12.27 16.11
CA LYS A 10 4.39 12.14 14.67
C LYS A 10 5.43 11.30 13.92
N ALA A 11 5.63 10.07 14.37
CA ALA A 11 6.62 9.15 13.81
C ALA A 11 6.02 7.86 13.21
N MET A 12 4.76 7.85 12.74
CA MET A 12 4.14 6.57 12.33
C MET A 12 3.27 6.55 11.07
N GLU A 13 3.07 7.67 10.35
CA GLU A 13 2.06 7.68 9.27
C GLU A 13 2.62 7.60 7.83
N ASP A 14 3.92 7.80 7.60
CA ASP A 14 4.50 7.95 6.25
C ASP A 14 5.26 6.72 5.70
N VAL A 15 5.22 5.56 6.37
CA VAL A 15 5.89 4.31 5.89
C VAL A 15 4.97 3.47 4.97
N GLN A 16 3.92 4.05 4.39
CA GLN A 16 2.94 3.32 3.56
C GLN A 16 2.93 3.71 2.08
N ARG A 17 3.88 4.54 1.61
CA ARG A 17 3.77 5.16 0.27
C ARG A 17 4.61 4.51 -0.84
N GLU A 18 5.36 3.46 -0.56
CA GLU A 18 6.28 2.88 -1.55
C GLU A 18 6.09 1.37 -1.76
N GLU A 19 4.90 0.83 -1.49
CA GLU A 19 4.49 -0.37 -2.21
C GLU A 19 4.07 0.05 -3.61
N MET A 20 4.90 -0.33 -4.58
CA MET A 20 4.68 -0.17 -6.01
C MET A 20 3.34 -0.81 -6.41
N GLN A 21 2.26 -0.02 -6.30
CA GLN A 21 0.91 -0.48 -6.57
C GLN A 21 0.80 -0.89 -8.04
N ARG A 22 0.87 -2.20 -8.29
CA ARG A 22 0.40 -2.77 -9.55
C ARG A 22 -1.08 -2.42 -9.64
N LYS A 23 -1.43 -1.59 -10.62
CA LYS A 23 -2.83 -1.24 -10.89
C LYS A 23 -3.36 -2.24 -11.90
N CYS A 24 -4.51 -2.83 -11.62
CA CYS A 24 -5.21 -3.64 -12.59
C CYS A 24 -5.61 -2.76 -13.79
N PRO A 25 -5.23 -3.10 -15.04
CA PRO A 25 -5.57 -2.32 -16.22
C PRO A 25 -7.06 -2.38 -16.58
N GLU A 26 -7.81 -3.37 -16.10
CA GLU A 26 -9.23 -3.50 -16.42
C GLU A 26 -10.17 -2.76 -15.48
N CYS A 27 -9.91 -2.79 -14.17
CA CYS A 27 -10.80 -2.12 -13.21
C CYS A 27 -10.14 -0.92 -12.51
N GLY A 28 -8.84 -0.69 -12.71
CA GLY A 28 -8.07 0.36 -12.05
C GLY A 28 -7.80 0.11 -10.56
N SER A 29 -8.12 -1.09 -10.05
CA SER A 29 -7.90 -1.42 -8.64
C SER A 29 -6.44 -1.66 -8.34
N THR A 30 -6.03 -1.24 -7.15
CA THR A 30 -4.68 -1.43 -6.60
C THR A 30 -4.61 -2.67 -5.70
N GLU A 31 -5.72 -3.39 -5.58
CA GLU A 31 -5.86 -4.60 -4.78
C GLU A 31 -5.48 -5.80 -5.65
N ILE A 32 -4.18 -6.13 -5.60
CA ILE A 32 -3.59 -7.25 -6.32
C ILE A 32 -3.22 -8.32 -5.31
N GLU A 33 -3.77 -9.50 -5.49
CA GLU A 33 -3.46 -10.70 -4.73
C GLU A 33 -2.47 -11.57 -5.52
N HIS A 34 -1.76 -12.43 -4.81
CA HIS A 34 -0.79 -13.35 -5.39
C HIS A 34 -1.08 -14.76 -4.86
N ASP A 35 -1.52 -15.64 -5.74
CA ASP A 35 -1.87 -17.02 -5.40
C ASP A 35 -1.13 -17.95 -6.36
N HIS A 36 -0.54 -19.01 -5.81
CA HIS A 36 0.13 -20.06 -6.59
C HIS A 36 1.24 -19.58 -7.57
N GLY A 37 1.79 -18.37 -7.41
CA GLY A 37 2.81 -17.81 -8.31
C GLY A 37 2.27 -16.86 -9.38
N GLU A 38 0.95 -16.64 -9.41
CA GLU A 38 0.26 -15.76 -10.33
C GLU A 38 -0.30 -14.54 -9.59
N TYR A 39 -0.18 -13.36 -10.20
CA TYR A 39 -0.80 -12.14 -9.66
C TYR A 39 -2.20 -12.00 -10.24
N TYR A 40 -3.18 -11.68 -9.42
CA TYR A 40 -4.53 -11.39 -9.89
C TYR A 40 -5.15 -10.22 -9.13
N CYS A 41 -6.08 -9.56 -9.75
CA CYS A 41 -6.86 -8.47 -9.19
C CYS A 41 -7.89 -9.02 -8.20
N GLY A 42 -7.74 -8.75 -6.89
CA GLY A 42 -8.69 -9.20 -5.86
C GLY A 42 -10.10 -8.63 -6.03
N LYS A 43 -10.24 -7.50 -6.74
CA LYS A 43 -11.52 -6.83 -6.94
C LYS A 43 -12.30 -7.28 -8.19
N CYS A 44 -11.59 -7.72 -9.21
CA CYS A 44 -12.15 -8.02 -10.53
C CYS A 44 -11.86 -9.44 -11.00
N GLY A 45 -10.95 -10.16 -10.33
CA GLY A 45 -10.55 -11.52 -10.65
C GLY A 45 -9.63 -11.65 -11.86
N MET A 46 -9.14 -10.53 -12.42
CA MET A 46 -8.24 -10.55 -13.58
C MET A 46 -6.85 -11.02 -13.20
N VAL A 47 -6.31 -12.01 -13.93
CA VAL A 47 -4.91 -12.42 -13.85
C VAL A 47 -4.01 -11.37 -14.52
N LEU A 48 -2.94 -10.96 -13.83
CA LEU A 48 -2.00 -9.89 -14.16
C LEU A 48 -0.59 -10.41 -14.50
N GLU A 49 -0.50 -11.66 -15.00
CA GLU A 49 0.74 -12.38 -15.41
C GLU A 49 1.96 -11.50 -15.73
#